data_AF-A0A126QRM7-F1
#
_entry.id   AF-A0A126QRM7-F1
#
_cell.length_a   1.000
_cell.length_b   1.000
_cell.length_c   1.000
_cell.angle_alpha   90.00
_cell.angle_beta   90.00
_cell.angle_gamma   90.00
#
_symmetry.space_group_name_H-M   'P 1'
#
loop_
_entity.id
_entity.type
_entity.pdbx_description
1 polymer ?
#
loop_
_entity_poly.entity_id
_entity_poly.type
_entity_poly.pdbx_seq_one_letter_code
_entity_poly.pdbx_strand_id
1 'polypeptide(L)' 'MAKDTFEDRLERLKDVVDRLERGDLPLEDGVALYKEGLELVKACGKQLENARHEVKLVSEGLIREFDGLEGLASDAEDEQ' A
#
# COMPACT_ATOMS: atom_id res chain seq x y z
N MET A 1 -13.24 -12.21 -6.43
CA MET A 1 -12.77 -11.34 -5.34
C MET A 1 -11.25 -11.35 -5.41
N ALA A 2 -10.60 -10.19 -5.55
CA ALA A 2 -9.15 -10.11 -5.65
C ALA A 2 -8.54 -10.59 -4.32
N LYS A 3 -7.71 -11.63 -4.38
CA LYS A 3 -7.22 -12.41 -3.23
C LYS A 3 -5.98 -11.82 -2.57
N ASP A 4 -5.85 -10.49 -2.65
CA ASP A 4 -4.62 -9.77 -2.35
C ASP A 4 -4.92 -8.39 -1.74
N THR A 5 -5.96 -8.32 -0.91
CA THR A 5 -6.29 -7.12 -0.13
C THR A 5 -5.39 -7.00 1.10
N PHE A 6 -5.48 -5.85 1.79
CA PHE A 6 -4.78 -5.67 3.07
C PHE A 6 -5.28 -6.69 4.09
N GLU A 7 -6.60 -6.86 4.14
CA GLU A 7 -7.31 -7.75 5.05
C GLU A 7 -6.90 -9.20 4.83
N ASP A 8 -6.81 -9.64 3.57
CA ASP A 8 -6.35 -11.00 3.21
C ASP A 8 -4.91 -11.24 3.69
N ARG A 9 -4.00 -10.28 3.44
CA ARG A 9 -2.60 -10.39 3.88
C ARG A 9 -2.47 -10.39 5.40
N LEU A 10 -3.28 -9.59 6.09
CA LEU A 10 -3.30 -9.53 7.54
C LEU A 10 -3.86 -10.82 8.16
N GLU A 11 -4.92 -11.37 7.58
CA GLU A 11 -5.46 -12.68 7.98
C GLU A 11 -4.42 -13.78 7.78
N ARG A 12 -3.76 -13.80 6.61
CA ARG A 12 -2.69 -14.76 6.34
C ARG A 12 -1.52 -14.62 7.31
N LEU A 13 -1.14 -13.39 7.67
CA LEU A 13 -0.05 -13.15 8.63
C LEU A 13 -0.41 -13.69 10.03
N LYS A 14 -1.64 -13.50 10.49
CA LYS A 14 -2.12 -14.09 11.76
C LYS A 14 -2.01 -15.60 11.73
N ASP A 15 -2.47 -16.22 10.63
CA ASP A 15 -2.42 -17.66 10.44
C ASP A 15 -0.98 -18.21 10.44
N VAL A 16 -0.03 -17.47 9.85
CA VAL A 16 1.41 -17.76 9.90
C VAL A 16 1.95 -17.69 11.32
N VAL A 17 1.62 -16.63 12.08
CA VAL A 17 2.05 -16.47 13.48
C VAL A 17 1.49 -17.60 14.34
N ASP A 18 0.19 -17.87 14.25
CA ASP A 18 -0.47 -18.94 14.99
C ASP A 18 0.17 -20.31 14.70
N ARG A 19 0.62 -20.55 13.47
CA ARG A 19 1.36 -21.77 13.10
C ARG A 19 2.74 -21.83 13.74
N LEU A 20 3.49 -20.73 13.70
CA LEU A 20 4.83 -20.66 14.28
C LEU A 20 4.79 -20.82 15.81
N GLU A 21 3.78 -20.27 16.47
CA GLU A 21 3.61 -20.35 17.93
C GLU A 21 3.25 -21.75 18.43
N ARG A 22 2.59 -22.58 17.61
CA ARG A 22 2.29 -23.98 17.97
C ARG A 22 3.54 -24.83 18.14
N GLY A 23 4.62 -24.51 17.44
CA GLY A 23 5.93 -25.16 17.61
C GLY A 23 5.97 -26.64 17.21
N ASP A 24 4.95 -27.15 16.52
CA ASP A 24 4.81 -28.54 16.07
C ASP A 24 5.27 -28.76 14.62
N LEU A 25 5.99 -27.78 14.06
CA LEU A 25 6.41 -27.74 12.67
C LEU A 25 7.84 -28.30 12.50
N PRO A 26 8.12 -29.03 11.41
CA PRO A 26 9.49 -29.28 10.96
C PRO A 26 10.27 -27.97 10.77
N LEU A 27 11.58 -28.01 10.99
CA LEU A 27 12.45 -26.82 10.87
C LEU A 27 12.32 -26.12 9.51
N GLU A 28 12.28 -26.90 8.42
CA GLU A 28 12.18 -26.39 7.06
C GLU A 28 10.87 -25.61 6.84
N ASP A 29 9.76 -26.13 7.36
CA ASP A 29 8.45 -25.49 7.30
C ASP A 29 8.40 -24.23 8.17
N GLY A 30 9.02 -24.27 9.35
CA GLY A 30 9.14 -23.10 10.23
C GLY A 30 9.92 -21.97 9.56
N VAL A 31 11.04 -22.28 8.89
CA VAL A 31 11.83 -21.30 8.13
C VAL A 31 11.04 -20.74 6.95
N ALA A 32 10.27 -21.58 6.24
CA ALA A 32 9.43 -21.14 5.13
C ALA A 32 8.33 -20.18 5.60
N LEU A 33 7.61 -20.53 6.67
CA LEU A 33 6.57 -19.69 7.27
C LEU A 33 7.13 -18.37 7.79
N TYR A 34 8.31 -18.39 8.41
CA TYR A 34 8.96 -17.16 8.87
C TYR A 34 9.26 -16.20 7.71
N LYS A 35 9.79 -16.72 6.59
CA LYS A 35 10.03 -15.91 5.37
C LYS A 35 8.73 -15.34 4.81
N GLU A 36 7.68 -16.17 4.75
CA GLU A 36 6.35 -15.72 4.32
C GLU A 36 5.84 -14.58 5.22
N GLY A 37 5.94 -14.73 6.54
CA GLY A 37 5.57 -13.71 7.51
C GLY A 37 6.31 -12.38 7.30
N LEU A 38 7.60 -12.42 7.01
CA LEU A 38 8.38 -11.21 6.71
C LEU A 38 7.88 -10.48 5.45
N GLU A 39 7.57 -11.20 4.39
CA GLU A 39 7.04 -10.60 3.16
C GLU A 39 5.64 -9.99 3.40
N LEU A 40 4.79 -10.68 4.16
CA LEU A 40 3.47 -10.15 4.54
C LEU A 40 3.57 -8.88 5.38
N VAL A 41 4.44 -8.85 6.40
CA VAL A 41 4.68 -7.65 7.21
C VAL A 41 5.15 -6.48 6.35
N LYS A 42 6.08 -6.72 5.44
CA LYS A 42 6.60 -5.70 4.52
C LYS A 42 5.51 -5.16 3.59
N ALA A 43 4.69 -6.04 3.02
CA ALA A 43 3.59 -5.66 2.14
C ALA A 43 2.54 -4.82 2.88
N CYS A 44 2.11 -5.26 4.06
CA CYS A 44 1.18 -4.51 4.91
C CYS A 44 1.75 -3.14 5.31
N GLY A 45 3.03 -3.09 5.71
CA GLY A 45 3.72 -1.86 6.07
C GLY A 45 3.72 -0.84 4.92
N LYS A 46 4.06 -1.29 3.70
CA LYS A 46 4.06 -0.45 2.49
C LYS A 46 2.67 0.10 2.18
N GLN A 47 1.63 -0.71 2.27
CA GLN A 47 0.27 -0.24 2.01
C GLN A 47 -0.19 0.78 3.05
N LEU A 48 0.13 0.57 4.32
CA LEU A 48 -0.17 1.54 5.39
C LEU A 48 0.60 2.84 5.22
N GLU A 49 1.84 2.79 4.73
CA GLU A 49 2.64 3.97 4.41
C GLU A 49 2.01 4.79 3.29
N ASN A 50 1.62 4.14 2.19
CA ASN A 50 0.91 4.79 1.09
C ASN A 50 -0.39 5.44 1.57
N ALA A 51 -1.21 4.72 2.34
CA ALA A 51 -2.45 5.25 2.89
C ALA A 51 -2.20 6.47 3.82
N ARG A 52 -1.17 6.42 4.67
CA ARG A 52 -0.78 7.58 5.50
C ARG A 52 -0.35 8.77 4.64
N HIS A 53 0.40 8.53 3.57
CA HIS A 53 0.83 9.58 2.67
C HIS A 53 -0.35 10.24 1.96
N GLU A 54 -1.29 9.46 1.43
CA GLU A 54 -2.53 9.97 0.82
C GLU A 54 -3.33 10.84 1.80
N VAL A 55 -3.54 10.34 3.02
CA VAL A 55 -4.23 11.11 4.08
C VAL A 55 -3.50 12.42 4.39
N LYS A 56 -2.16 12.40 4.43
CA LYS A 56 -1.36 13.59 4.67
C LYS A 56 -1.53 14.63 3.54
N LEU A 57 -1.45 14.20 2.28
CA LEU A 57 -1.63 15.09 1.13
C LEU A 57 -3.00 15.77 1.11
N VAL A 58 -4.06 15.02 1.46
CA VAL A 58 -5.42 15.56 1.59
C VAL A 58 -5.49 16.56 2.76
N SER A 59 -4.95 16.19 3.92
CA SER A 59 -5.03 16.99 5.15
C SER A 59 -4.26 18.31 5.06
N GLU A 60 -3.16 18.33 4.33
CA GLU A 60 -2.32 19.52 4.08
C GLU A 60 -2.81 20.37 2.89
N GLY A 61 -3.93 19.98 2.23
CA GLY A 61 -4.47 20.73 1.09
C GLY A 61 -3.54 20.76 -0.13
N LEU A 62 -2.66 19.76 -0.24
CA LEU A 62 -1.67 19.65 -1.32
C LEU A 62 -2.26 19.02 -2.59
N ILE A 63 -3.45 18.42 -2.49
CA ILE A 63 -4.22 17.95 -3.64
C ILE A 63 -5.03 19.13 -4.19
N ARG A 64 -4.73 19.55 -5.41
CA ARG A 64 -5.45 20.61 -6.13
C ARG A 64 -5.70 20.16 -7.55
N GLU A 65 -6.81 20.60 -8.13
CA GLU A 65 -7.07 20.41 -9.55
C GLU A 65 -6.02 21.19 -10.36
N PHE A 66 -5.43 20.54 -11.35
CA PHE A 66 -4.46 21.18 -12.23
C PHE A 66 -5.20 22.10 -13.20
N ASP A 67 -5.17 23.41 -12.93
CA ASP A 67 -5.92 24.43 -13.67
C ASP A 67 -5.22 24.88 -14.98
N GLY A 68 -4.27 24.09 -15.47
CA GLY A 68 -3.36 24.46 -16.55
C GLY A 68 -3.97 24.51 -17.96
N LEU A 69 -5.30 24.57 -18.08
CA LEU A 69 -6.00 24.71 -19.37
C LEU A 69 -6.52 26.13 -19.61
N GLU A 70 -6.70 26.97 -18.57
CA GLU A 70 -7.17 28.35 -18.77
C GLU A 70 -6.10 29.28 -19.36
N GLY A 71 -4.82 29.00 -19.11
CA GLY A 71 -3.69 29.84 -19.57
C GLY A 71 -3.28 29.68 -21.04
N LEU A 72 -3.80 28.69 -21.77
CA LEU A 72 -3.47 28.47 -23.19
C LEU A 72 -4.46 29.14 -24.15
N ALA A 73 -5.58 29.66 -23.64
CA ALA A 73 -6.59 30.34 -24.44
C ALA A 73 -6.28 31.84 -24.66
N SER A 74 -5.35 32.44 -23.92
CA SER A 74 -5.05 33.88 -24.02
C SER A 74 -4.04 34.27 -25.09
N ASP A 75 -3.26 33.32 -25.61
CA ASP A 75 -2.13 33.61 -26.52
C ASP A 75 -2.53 33.52 -28.01
N ALA A 76 -3.81 33.31 -28.32
CA ALA A 76 -4.29 33.11 -29.69
C ALA A 76 -4.88 34.38 -30.37
N GLU A 77 -4.89 35.54 -29.69
CA GLU A 77 -5.58 36.75 -30.21
C GLU A 77 -4.66 37.93 -30.61
N ASP A 78 -3.34 37.83 -30.48
CA ASP A 78 -2.40 38.92 -30.86
C ASP A 78 -1.54 38.56 -32.10
N GLU A 79 -2.16 38.42 -33.27
CA GLU A 79 -1.48 38.65 -34.56
C GLU A 79 -2.35 39.59 -35.42
N GLN A 80 -2.04 40.89 -35.33
CA GLN A 80 -2.50 41.95 -36.24
C GLN A 80 -1.52 42.12 -37.41
#